data_AF-A0A7J3MJD7-F1
#
_entry.id   AF-A0A7J3MJD7-F1
#
_cell.length_a   1.000
_cell.length_b   1.000
_cell.length_c   1.000
_cell.angle_alpha   90.00
_cell.angle_beta   90.00
_cell.angle_gamma   90.00
#
_symmetry.space_group_name_H-M   'P 1'
#
loop_
_entity.id
_entity.type
_entity.pdbx_description
1 polymer ?
#
loop_
_entity_poly.entity_id
_entity_poly.type
_entity_poly.pdbx_seq_one_letter_code
_entity_poly.pdbx_strand_id
1 'polypeptide(L)'
;MEVKGLSAILSGVLLAYVTLSAVGEGNIASFSNVSMIKGDLFILALSPPVENIQVYVKTAEGGRYSYLVLTNRSLGIPDFPGKATLIQLIPEDPLTNITVIFSSNTTVRILYGVLTTNYTYYSQVSSKYYTFSNGILVTLPPLVEMPAGGSRITFIINTLNLQKEGGGFRIELPPLATMIPVIATVVFLVYLSAYAIVDSYYVSVREELSKARKLGVALLLILSALAIYWLMGFIIKL
;
A
#
# COMPACT_ATOMS: atom_id res chain seq x y z
N MET A 1 -20.26 63.12 -8.19
CA MET A 1 -19.11 62.23 -8.44
C MET A 1 -19.07 61.27 -7.26
N GLU A 2 -19.89 60.22 -7.32
CA GLU A 2 -20.26 59.40 -6.17
C GLU A 2 -19.32 58.20 -6.01
N VAL A 3 -18.74 58.10 -4.82
CA VAL A 3 -18.00 56.93 -4.31
C VAL A 3 -19.02 55.85 -3.92
N LYS A 4 -19.61 55.17 -4.92
CA LYS A 4 -20.53 54.02 -4.70
C LYS A 4 -19.88 52.64 -4.92
N GLY A 5 -18.66 52.59 -5.47
CA GLY A 5 -18.00 51.32 -5.82
C GLY A 5 -17.25 50.62 -4.67
N LEU A 6 -16.74 51.35 -3.68
CA LEU A 6 -15.87 50.76 -2.65
C LEU A 6 -16.62 50.03 -1.53
N SER A 7 -17.87 50.40 -1.25
CA SER A 7 -18.70 49.78 -0.21
C SER A 7 -19.13 48.35 -0.56
N ALA A 8 -19.45 48.09 -1.84
CA ALA A 8 -19.86 46.76 -2.29
C ALA A 8 -18.69 45.75 -2.29
N ILE A 9 -17.48 46.20 -2.63
CA ILE A 9 -16.28 45.35 -2.64
C ILE A 9 -15.83 45.05 -1.20
N LEU A 10 -15.84 46.04 -0.30
CA LEU A 10 -15.54 45.79 1.11
C LEU A 10 -16.57 44.87 1.77
N SER A 11 -17.86 45.00 1.44
CA SER A 11 -18.92 44.15 1.99
C SER A 11 -18.81 42.71 1.48
N GLY A 12 -18.43 42.48 0.22
CA GLY A 12 -18.17 41.14 -0.31
C GLY A 12 -16.92 40.48 0.29
N VAL A 13 -15.85 41.24 0.52
CA VAL A 13 -14.63 40.72 1.16
C VAL A 13 -14.86 40.43 2.65
N LEU A 14 -15.63 41.26 3.35
CA LEU A 14 -16.03 40.98 4.73
C LEU A 14 -16.96 39.77 4.82
N LEU A 15 -17.88 39.57 3.86
CA LEU A 15 -18.74 38.39 3.87
C LEU A 15 -17.93 37.11 3.59
N ALA A 16 -16.97 37.14 2.67
CA ALA A 16 -16.06 36.02 2.42
C ALA A 16 -15.17 35.73 3.64
N TYR A 17 -14.64 36.76 4.31
CA TYR A 17 -13.81 36.60 5.50
C TYR A 17 -14.62 36.15 6.73
N VAL A 18 -15.87 36.60 6.87
CA VAL A 18 -16.80 36.14 7.92
C VAL A 18 -17.27 34.72 7.64
N THR A 19 -17.45 34.28 6.38
CA THR A 19 -17.68 32.84 6.10
C THR A 19 -16.43 32.00 6.33
N LEU A 20 -15.23 32.55 6.15
CA LEU A 20 -13.97 31.84 6.41
C LEU A 20 -13.62 31.80 7.91
N SER A 21 -14.05 32.79 8.69
CA SER A 21 -13.78 32.92 10.14
C SER A 21 -14.92 32.43 11.03
N ALA A 22 -16.13 32.22 10.48
CA ALA A 22 -17.25 31.55 11.16
C ALA A 22 -17.17 30.01 11.06
N VAL A 23 -16.12 29.46 10.44
CA VAL A 23 -15.66 28.11 10.75
C VAL A 23 -14.95 28.23 12.11
N GLY A 24 -15.77 28.34 13.16
CA GLY A 24 -15.31 28.35 14.55
C GLY A 24 -14.46 27.12 14.84
N GLU A 25 -13.78 27.13 15.98
CA GLU A 25 -12.99 26.06 16.59
C GLU A 25 -13.73 24.71 16.60
N GLY A 26 -13.89 24.11 15.43
CA GLY A 26 -14.59 22.87 15.24
C GLY A 26 -13.70 21.72 15.64
N ASN A 27 -14.29 20.56 15.86
CA ASN A 27 -13.50 19.36 16.15
C ASN A 27 -12.65 19.02 14.92
N ILE A 28 -11.32 19.10 15.06
CA ILE A 28 -10.38 18.79 13.99
C ILE A 28 -9.82 17.39 14.25
N ALA A 29 -10.01 16.47 13.30
CA ALA A 29 -9.25 15.22 13.27
C ALA A 29 -8.43 15.13 11.99
N SER A 30 -7.19 14.67 12.14
CA SER A 30 -6.28 14.42 11.03
C SER A 30 -5.79 12.99 11.12
N PHE A 31 -6.08 12.20 10.11
CA PHE A 31 -5.63 10.82 9.97
C PHE A 31 -4.56 10.79 8.88
N SER A 32 -3.31 10.61 9.31
CA SER A 32 -2.17 10.47 8.40
C SER A 32 -1.93 9.00 8.12
N ASN A 33 -1.73 8.63 6.85
CA ASN A 33 -1.38 7.28 6.36
C ASN A 33 -2.52 6.26 6.23
N VAL A 34 -3.48 6.52 5.34
CA VAL A 34 -4.31 5.45 4.79
C VAL A 34 -3.63 4.90 3.53
N SER A 35 -3.00 3.73 3.64
CA SER A 35 -2.41 3.04 2.48
C SER A 35 -3.47 2.17 1.80
N MET A 36 -3.63 2.34 0.49
CA MET A 36 -4.59 1.56 -0.30
C MET A 36 -4.05 1.15 -1.67
N ILE A 37 -4.56 0.06 -2.23
CA ILE A 37 -4.21 -0.40 -3.56
C ILE A 37 -4.90 0.49 -4.60
N LYS A 38 -4.20 0.77 -5.70
CA LYS A 38 -4.78 1.48 -6.85
C LYS A 38 -6.02 0.75 -7.38
N GLY A 39 -7.12 1.49 -7.51
CA GLY A 39 -8.41 0.98 -8.01
C GLY A 39 -9.37 0.50 -6.92
N ASP A 40 -8.91 0.39 -5.67
CA ASP A 40 -9.82 0.17 -4.54
C ASP A 40 -10.56 1.46 -4.17
N LEU A 41 -11.62 1.33 -3.37
CA LEU A 41 -12.50 2.44 -3.01
C LEU A 41 -12.30 2.83 -1.54
N PHE A 42 -11.87 4.06 -1.30
CA PHE A 42 -11.88 4.62 0.04
C PHE A 42 -13.31 4.95 0.46
N ILE A 43 -13.71 4.52 1.65
CA ILE A 43 -15.04 4.76 2.22
C ILE A 43 -14.89 5.48 3.55
N LEU A 44 -15.67 6.56 3.71
CA LEU A 44 -15.90 7.26 4.96
C LEU A 44 -17.40 7.31 5.24
N ALA A 45 -17.82 6.79 6.38
CA ALA A 45 -19.19 6.79 6.87
C ALA A 45 -19.29 7.62 8.14
N LEU A 46 -20.30 8.49 8.19
CA LEU A 46 -20.62 9.39 9.30
C LEU A 46 -22.05 9.10 9.76
N SER A 47 -22.22 8.69 11.03
CA SER A 47 -23.55 8.40 11.60
C SER A 47 -23.72 9.13 12.94
N PRO A 48 -24.84 9.84 13.17
CA PRO A 48 -25.99 10.00 12.27
C PRO A 48 -25.67 10.87 11.03
N PRO A 49 -26.60 11.01 10.05
CA PRO A 49 -26.35 11.80 8.85
C PRO A 49 -26.03 13.25 9.22
N VAL A 50 -25.02 13.82 8.56
CA VAL A 50 -24.51 15.16 8.85
C VAL A 50 -24.98 16.17 7.82
N GLU A 51 -24.93 17.45 8.18
CA GLU A 51 -25.39 18.57 7.36
C GLU A 51 -24.20 19.43 6.88
N ASN A 52 -24.44 20.29 5.89
CA ASN A 52 -23.46 21.24 5.34
C ASN A 52 -22.12 20.59 4.94
N ILE A 53 -22.19 19.42 4.30
CA ILE A 53 -21.02 18.64 3.89
C ILE A 53 -20.28 19.34 2.77
N GLN A 54 -18.99 19.53 2.95
CA GLN A 54 -18.06 19.98 1.92
C GLN A 54 -16.90 19.01 1.86
N VAL A 55 -16.59 18.53 0.65
CA VAL A 55 -15.48 17.61 0.41
C VAL A 55 -14.46 18.29 -0.49
N TYR A 56 -13.26 18.46 0.03
CA TYR A 56 -12.12 19.03 -0.68
C TYR A 56 -11.12 17.91 -0.95
N VAL A 57 -10.85 17.65 -2.23
CA VAL A 57 -9.84 16.67 -2.64
C VAL A 57 -8.68 17.44 -3.26
N LYS A 58 -7.48 17.21 -2.73
CA LYS A 58 -6.24 17.77 -3.24
C LYS A 58 -5.34 16.62 -3.70
N THR A 59 -5.04 16.62 -4.99
CA THR A 59 -4.11 15.70 -5.66
C THR A 59 -2.84 16.44 -6.09
N ALA A 60 -1.88 15.70 -6.66
CA ALA A 60 -0.77 16.30 -7.39
C ALA A 60 -1.28 17.09 -8.62
N GLU A 61 -0.48 18.02 -9.15
CA GLU A 61 -0.88 18.83 -10.31
C GLU A 61 -1.32 17.94 -11.50
N GLY A 62 -2.56 18.13 -11.98
CA GLY A 62 -3.14 17.32 -13.06
C GLY A 62 -3.71 15.96 -12.63
N GLY A 63 -3.71 15.69 -11.33
CA GLY A 63 -4.16 14.44 -10.75
C GLY A 63 -5.66 14.17 -10.90
N ARG A 64 -6.03 12.89 -11.06
CA ARG A 64 -7.41 12.44 -11.30
C ARG A 64 -7.98 11.73 -10.08
N TYR A 65 -9.25 12.01 -9.81
CA TYR A 65 -10.00 11.36 -8.75
C TYR A 65 -11.48 11.32 -9.11
N SER A 66 -12.18 10.34 -8.55
CA SER A 66 -13.64 10.28 -8.58
C SER A 66 -14.15 10.15 -7.16
N TYR A 67 -15.13 10.98 -6.79
CA TYR A 67 -15.75 10.91 -5.48
C TYR A 67 -17.27 10.96 -5.58
N LEU A 68 -17.93 10.38 -4.58
CA LEU A 68 -19.38 10.37 -4.46
C LEU A 68 -19.76 10.62 -3.00
N VAL A 69 -20.72 11.53 -2.80
CA VAL A 69 -21.29 11.81 -1.48
C VAL A 69 -22.75 11.40 -1.51
N LEU A 70 -23.15 10.52 -0.60
CA LEU A 70 -24.52 10.08 -0.41
C LEU A 70 -24.94 10.36 1.03
N THR A 71 -25.95 11.19 1.23
CA THR A 71 -26.53 11.42 2.55
C THR A 71 -27.69 10.46 2.79
N ASN A 72 -28.00 10.22 4.06
CA ASN A 72 -29.22 9.51 4.47
C ASN A 72 -29.33 8.05 3.95
N ARG A 73 -28.19 7.35 3.85
CA ARG A 73 -28.12 5.96 3.37
C ARG A 73 -27.93 4.97 4.51
N SER A 74 -28.56 3.80 4.42
CA SER A 74 -28.26 2.69 5.32
C SER A 74 -27.13 1.86 4.75
N LEU A 75 -26.14 1.55 5.58
CA LEU A 75 -24.92 0.84 5.17
C LEU A 75 -24.95 -0.66 5.50
N GLY A 76 -25.96 -1.15 6.23
CA GLY A 76 -26.03 -2.56 6.63
C GLY A 76 -24.85 -3.04 7.49
N ILE A 77 -24.10 -2.12 8.11
CA ILE A 77 -22.96 -2.42 8.98
C ILE A 77 -23.47 -2.56 10.42
N PRO A 78 -23.30 -3.72 11.09
CA PRO A 78 -23.80 -3.94 12.45
C PRO A 78 -23.32 -2.91 13.48
N ASP A 79 -22.06 -2.49 13.39
CA ASP A 79 -21.46 -1.51 14.29
C ASP A 79 -21.81 -0.05 13.94
N PHE A 80 -22.53 0.14 12.84
CA PHE A 80 -22.95 1.44 12.34
C PHE A 80 -24.45 1.44 12.02
N PRO A 81 -25.30 1.17 13.03
CA PRO A 81 -26.73 1.00 12.81
C PRO A 81 -27.38 2.32 12.40
N GLY A 82 -28.34 2.24 11.47
CA GLY A 82 -29.16 3.36 11.05
C GLY A 82 -28.77 3.97 9.70
N LYS A 83 -29.04 5.28 9.58
CA LYS A 83 -28.74 6.05 8.38
C LYS A 83 -27.46 6.84 8.61
N ALA A 84 -26.65 6.96 7.57
CA ALA A 84 -25.36 7.61 7.60
C ALA A 84 -25.17 8.48 6.35
N THR A 85 -24.23 9.40 6.45
CA THR A 85 -23.60 10.02 5.29
C THR A 85 -22.43 9.16 4.86
N LEU A 86 -22.38 8.81 3.59
CA LEU A 86 -21.35 8.01 2.97
C LEU A 86 -20.57 8.87 1.98
N ILE A 87 -19.26 8.86 2.10
CA ILE A 87 -18.34 9.50 1.18
C ILE A 87 -17.44 8.41 0.62
N GLN A 88 -17.43 8.31 -0.70
CA GLN A 88 -16.64 7.35 -1.45
C GLN A 88 -15.62 8.10 -2.30
N LEU A 89 -14.39 7.61 -2.36
CA LEU A 89 -13.32 8.21 -3.13
C LEU A 89 -12.47 7.11 -3.80
N ILE A 90 -12.25 7.26 -5.10
CA ILE A 90 -11.26 6.49 -5.87
C ILE A 90 -10.12 7.45 -6.23
N PRO A 91 -8.99 7.40 -5.51
CA PRO A 91 -7.80 8.16 -5.89
C PRO A 91 -7.09 7.45 -7.05
N GLU A 92 -6.77 8.17 -8.13
CA GLU A 92 -5.92 7.62 -9.21
C GLU A 92 -4.43 7.93 -8.98
N ASP A 93 -4.15 8.94 -8.16
CA ASP A 93 -2.80 9.42 -7.87
C ASP A 93 -2.17 8.75 -6.65
N PRO A 94 -0.82 8.69 -6.59
CA PRO A 94 -0.09 8.08 -5.48
C PRO A 94 -0.35 8.74 -4.12
N LEU A 95 -0.65 10.04 -4.12
CA LEU A 95 -0.90 10.81 -2.90
C LEU A 95 -2.14 11.67 -3.11
N THR A 96 -3.17 11.42 -2.31
CA THR A 96 -4.43 12.18 -2.35
C THR A 96 -4.82 12.61 -0.94
N ASN A 97 -5.06 13.90 -0.77
CA ASN A 97 -5.56 14.45 0.48
C ASN A 97 -7.04 14.73 0.36
N ILE A 98 -7.85 14.18 1.26
CA ILE A 98 -9.28 14.48 1.34
C ILE A 98 -9.57 15.17 2.66
N THR A 99 -10.17 16.36 2.58
CA THR A 99 -10.70 17.09 3.73
C THR A 99 -12.21 17.13 3.63
N VAL A 100 -12.88 16.67 4.68
CA VAL A 100 -14.34 16.68 4.81
C VAL A 100 -14.70 17.64 5.93
N ILE A 101 -15.53 18.62 5.61
CA ILE A 101 -16.08 19.59 6.56
C ILE A 101 -17.57 19.32 6.65
N PHE A 102 -18.12 19.25 7.85
CA PHE A 102 -19.54 19.05 8.07
C PHE A 102 -19.99 19.67 9.38
N SER A 103 -21.29 19.71 9.61
CA SER A 103 -21.91 20.11 10.87
C SER A 103 -22.90 19.05 11.34
N SER A 104 -22.98 18.84 12.65
CA SER A 104 -23.94 17.93 13.26
C SER A 104 -24.50 18.52 14.55
N ASN A 105 -25.77 18.25 14.84
CA ASN A 105 -26.42 18.61 16.09
C ASN A 105 -26.18 17.57 17.21
N THR A 106 -25.68 16.39 16.86
CA THR A 106 -25.37 15.31 17.80
C THR A 106 -23.95 14.79 17.60
N THR A 107 -23.46 14.00 18.56
CA THR A 107 -22.20 13.27 18.40
C THR A 107 -22.24 12.38 17.16
N VAL A 108 -21.20 12.47 16.33
CA VAL A 108 -21.04 11.72 15.08
C VAL A 108 -20.01 10.64 15.28
N ARG A 109 -20.40 9.39 15.05
CA ARG A 109 -19.48 8.28 14.87
C ARG A 109 -18.92 8.32 13.46
N ILE A 110 -17.63 8.02 13.35
CA ILE A 110 -16.86 8.04 12.12
C ILE A 110 -16.26 6.66 11.93
N LEU A 111 -16.61 6.04 10.81
CA LEU A 111 -16.03 4.80 10.34
C LEU A 111 -15.39 5.08 8.99
N TYR A 112 -14.12 4.71 8.83
CA TYR A 112 -13.45 4.77 7.54
C TYR A 112 -12.80 3.45 7.22
N GLY A 113 -12.57 3.19 5.94
CA GLY A 113 -12.06 1.93 5.48
C GLY A 113 -11.84 1.89 3.98
N VAL A 114 -11.47 0.71 3.50
CA VAL A 114 -11.25 0.44 2.08
C VAL A 114 -12.16 -0.68 1.64
N LEU A 115 -12.99 -0.43 0.63
CA LEU A 115 -13.75 -1.44 -0.07
C LEU A 115 -12.87 -2.00 -1.19
N THR A 116 -12.55 -3.28 -1.08
CA THR A 116 -11.60 -3.98 -1.95
C THR A 116 -12.15 -5.35 -2.38
N THR A 117 -11.59 -5.88 -3.46
CA THR A 117 -11.76 -7.30 -3.81
C THR A 117 -10.61 -8.17 -3.29
N ASN A 118 -9.52 -7.57 -2.82
CA ASN A 118 -8.31 -8.26 -2.36
C ASN A 118 -8.12 -8.09 -0.84
N TYR A 119 -8.92 -8.82 -0.07
CA TYR A 119 -8.89 -8.78 1.40
C TYR A 119 -7.53 -9.15 2.01
N THR A 120 -6.78 -10.07 1.38
CA THR A 120 -5.50 -10.59 1.89
C THR A 120 -4.46 -9.50 2.10
N TYR A 121 -4.49 -8.42 1.30
CA TYR A 121 -3.58 -7.29 1.49
C TYR A 121 -3.88 -6.52 2.79
N TYR A 122 -5.16 -6.33 3.09
CA TYR A 122 -5.62 -5.50 4.20
C TYR A 122 -5.79 -6.26 5.52
N SER A 123 -5.77 -7.60 5.49
CA SER A 123 -5.90 -8.44 6.69
C SER A 123 -4.75 -8.22 7.69
N GLN A 124 -3.63 -7.68 7.24
CA GLN A 124 -2.51 -7.29 8.12
C GLN A 124 -2.77 -5.97 8.87
N VAL A 125 -3.64 -5.12 8.33
CA VAL A 125 -3.91 -3.77 8.85
C VAL A 125 -5.16 -3.76 9.73
N SER A 126 -6.15 -4.60 9.44
CA SER A 126 -7.34 -4.74 10.25
C SER A 126 -7.95 -6.13 10.14
N SER A 127 -8.40 -6.64 11.29
CA SER A 127 -9.17 -7.89 11.40
C SER A 127 -10.67 -7.68 11.18
N LYS A 128 -11.13 -6.43 11.13
CA LYS A 128 -12.55 -6.08 11.08
C LYS A 128 -12.98 -5.71 9.67
N TYR A 129 -13.85 -6.55 9.10
CA TYR A 129 -14.33 -6.40 7.73
C TYR A 129 -15.82 -6.76 7.62
N TYR A 130 -16.44 -6.26 6.55
CA TYR A 130 -17.82 -6.58 6.19
C TYR A 130 -17.92 -6.94 4.71
N THR A 131 -18.67 -8.00 4.42
CA THR A 131 -18.87 -8.47 3.04
C THR A 131 -20.09 -7.81 2.43
N PHE A 132 -19.91 -7.24 1.23
CA PHE A 132 -20.95 -6.65 0.40
C PHE A 132 -21.02 -7.39 -0.94
N SER A 133 -22.11 -7.20 -1.70
CA SER A 133 -22.26 -7.82 -3.02
C SER A 133 -21.19 -7.39 -4.03
N ASN A 134 -20.56 -6.24 -3.81
CA ASN A 134 -19.56 -5.64 -4.69
C ASN A 134 -18.12 -5.67 -4.13
N GLY A 135 -17.87 -6.33 -2.99
CA GLY A 135 -16.54 -6.42 -2.39
C GLY A 135 -16.55 -6.59 -0.88
N ILE A 136 -15.38 -6.47 -0.27
CA ILE A 136 -15.17 -6.55 1.18
C ILE A 136 -14.71 -5.19 1.68
N LEU A 137 -15.47 -4.59 2.60
CA LEU A 137 -15.08 -3.36 3.29
C LEU A 137 -14.21 -3.73 4.47
N VAL A 138 -12.94 -3.34 4.43
CA VAL A 138 -12.04 -3.45 5.58
C VAL A 138 -12.06 -2.14 6.34
N THR A 139 -12.54 -2.19 7.58
CA THR A 139 -12.60 -1.00 8.44
C THR A 139 -11.24 -0.74 9.08
N LEU A 140 -10.77 0.49 9.00
CA LEU A 140 -9.48 0.87 9.55
C LEU A 140 -9.68 1.48 10.94
N PRO A 141 -8.94 1.01 11.96
CA PRO A 141 -8.99 1.63 13.27
C PRO A 141 -8.26 2.99 13.28
N PRO A 142 -8.60 3.90 14.20
CA PRO A 142 -9.67 3.77 15.19
C PRO A 142 -11.05 4.20 14.67
N LEU A 143 -12.12 3.64 15.27
CA LEU A 143 -13.45 4.25 15.20
C LEU A 143 -13.42 5.54 16.03
N VAL A 144 -13.84 6.66 15.46
CA VAL A 144 -13.75 7.96 16.12
C VAL A 144 -15.13 8.53 16.36
N GLU A 145 -15.35 9.11 17.54
CA GLU A 145 -16.55 9.88 17.85
C GLU A 145 -16.18 11.37 17.90
N MET A 146 -16.93 12.18 17.17
CA MET A 146 -16.81 13.64 17.19
C MET A 146 -18.02 14.25 17.89
N PRO A 147 -17.83 15.20 18.82
CA PRO A 147 -18.95 15.87 19.46
C PRO A 147 -19.77 16.70 18.46
N ALA A 148 -20.98 17.07 18.88
CA ALA A 148 -21.85 17.97 18.12
C ALA A 148 -21.14 19.30 17.80
N GLY A 149 -21.46 19.89 16.65
CA GLY A 149 -20.89 21.13 16.16
C GLY A 149 -20.31 21.01 14.74
N GLY A 150 -19.61 22.07 14.33
CA GLY A 150 -18.80 22.06 13.10
C GLY A 150 -17.58 21.18 13.29
N SER A 151 -17.28 20.35 12.30
CA SER A 151 -16.16 19.41 12.36
C SER A 151 -15.41 19.37 11.03
N ARG A 152 -14.10 19.15 11.12
CA ARG A 152 -13.20 19.02 9.97
C ARG A 152 -12.35 17.77 10.12
N ILE A 153 -12.48 16.86 9.17
CA ILE A 153 -11.67 15.64 9.10
C ILE A 153 -10.76 15.73 7.89
N THR A 154 -9.48 15.38 8.05
CA THR A 154 -8.54 15.25 6.93
C THR A 154 -7.93 13.86 6.90
N PHE A 155 -7.89 13.24 5.72
CA PHE A 155 -7.18 12.00 5.45
C PHE A 155 -6.10 12.22 4.40
N ILE A 156 -4.93 11.62 4.64
CA ILE A 156 -3.85 11.51 3.64
C ILE A 156 -3.84 10.05 3.16
N ILE A 157 -4.15 9.88 1.88
CA ILE A 157 -4.29 8.59 1.23
C ILE A 157 -3.07 8.33 0.35
N ASN A 158 -2.39 7.22 0.61
CA ASN A 158 -1.26 6.73 -0.16
C ASN A 158 -1.72 5.57 -1.05
N THR A 159 -1.78 5.81 -2.35
CA THR A 159 -2.18 4.82 -3.34
C THR A 159 -0.97 4.03 -3.81
N LEU A 160 -0.94 2.74 -3.50
CA LEU A 160 0.09 1.81 -3.89
C LEU A 160 -0.32 1.13 -5.18
N ASN A 161 0.50 1.30 -6.21
CA ASN A 161 0.34 0.57 -7.44
C ASN A 161 0.98 -0.80 -7.25
N LEU A 162 0.22 -1.72 -6.64
CA LEU A 162 0.54 -3.13 -6.73
C LEU A 162 0.29 -3.52 -8.19
N GLN A 163 1.30 -3.34 -9.05
CA GLN A 163 1.32 -4.11 -10.29
C GLN A 163 1.02 -5.54 -9.87
N LYS A 164 -0.07 -6.11 -10.39
CA LYS A 164 -0.29 -7.55 -10.30
C LYS A 164 0.96 -8.17 -10.89
N GLU A 165 1.91 -8.53 -10.04
CA GLU A 165 2.94 -9.48 -10.40
C GLU A 165 2.20 -10.78 -10.63
N GLY A 166 1.83 -10.97 -11.90
CA GLY A 166 1.16 -12.14 -12.39
C GLY A 166 1.98 -13.37 -11.99
N GLY A 167 1.25 -14.38 -11.53
CA GLY A 167 1.78 -15.62 -10.97
C GLY A 167 2.90 -16.24 -11.79
N GLY A 168 3.95 -16.62 -11.07
CA GLY A 168 5.06 -17.41 -11.54
C GLY A 168 6.25 -17.14 -10.64
N PHE A 169 6.41 -17.94 -9.58
CA PHE A 169 7.58 -17.99 -8.68
C PHE A 169 8.46 -16.73 -8.64
N ARG A 170 8.26 -15.87 -7.64
CA ARG A 170 9.25 -14.85 -7.26
C ARG A 170 10.50 -15.53 -6.71
N ILE A 171 11.35 -16.00 -7.61
CA ILE A 171 12.77 -16.08 -7.34
C ILE A 171 13.27 -14.68 -7.68
N GLU A 172 13.57 -13.89 -6.64
CA GLU A 172 14.36 -12.66 -6.82
C GLU A 172 15.72 -13.10 -7.37
N LEU A 173 15.80 -13.17 -8.69
CA LEU A 173 17.04 -13.44 -9.37
C LEU A 173 17.94 -12.23 -9.12
N PRO A 174 19.16 -12.45 -8.60
CA PRO A 174 20.12 -11.38 -8.45
C PRO A 174 20.31 -10.66 -9.79
N PRO A 175 20.75 -9.38 -9.77
CA PRO A 175 21.06 -8.65 -10.99
C PRO A 175 21.89 -9.51 -11.95
N LEU A 176 21.54 -9.56 -13.24
CA LEU A 176 22.23 -10.42 -14.23
C LEU A 176 23.76 -10.26 -14.21
N ALA A 177 24.23 -9.05 -13.88
CA ALA A 177 25.64 -8.73 -13.71
C ALA A 177 26.34 -9.57 -12.60
N THR A 178 25.63 -9.95 -11.54
CA THR A 178 26.16 -10.79 -10.46
C THR A 178 25.94 -12.29 -10.74
N MET A 179 24.89 -12.65 -11.50
CA MET A 179 24.64 -14.04 -11.86
C MET A 179 25.64 -14.61 -12.88
N ILE A 180 26.01 -13.85 -13.90
CA ILE A 180 26.92 -14.31 -14.97
C ILE A 180 28.27 -14.85 -14.42
N PRO A 181 29.01 -14.11 -13.58
CA PRO A 181 30.29 -14.61 -13.06
C PRO A 181 30.11 -15.84 -12.14
N VAL A 182 29.00 -15.92 -11.41
CA VAL A 182 28.70 -17.07 -10.55
C VAL A 182 28.44 -18.31 -11.39
N ILE A 183 27.57 -18.21 -12.41
CA ILE A 183 27.27 -19.33 -13.31
C ILE A 183 28.56 -19.80 -13.99
N ALA A 184 29.39 -18.87 -14.48
CA ALA A 184 30.68 -19.20 -15.09
C ALA A 184 31.59 -19.97 -14.12
N THR A 185 31.64 -19.55 -12.84
CA THR A 185 32.44 -20.22 -11.81
C THR A 185 31.91 -21.61 -11.47
N VAL A 186 30.59 -21.77 -11.36
CA VAL A 186 29.94 -23.07 -11.12
C VAL A 186 30.21 -24.02 -12.28
N VAL A 187 30.03 -23.57 -13.52
CA VAL A 187 30.31 -24.37 -14.72
C VAL A 187 31.78 -24.79 -14.76
N PHE A 188 32.70 -23.89 -14.42
CA PHE A 188 34.13 -24.20 -14.37
C PHE A 188 34.48 -25.25 -13.32
N LEU A 189 33.94 -25.14 -12.10
CA LEU A 189 34.18 -26.11 -11.01
C LEU A 189 33.59 -27.49 -11.33
N VAL A 190 32.40 -27.53 -11.92
CA VAL A 190 31.78 -28.78 -12.39
C VAL A 190 32.61 -29.41 -13.49
N TYR A 191 33.10 -28.62 -14.45
CA TYR A 191 33.96 -29.10 -15.52
C TYR A 191 35.27 -29.70 -14.98
N LEU A 192 35.97 -29.01 -14.07
CA LEU A 192 37.19 -29.51 -13.45
C LEU A 192 36.95 -30.82 -12.67
N SER A 193 35.84 -30.88 -11.94
CA SER A 193 35.45 -32.08 -11.18
C SER A 193 35.17 -33.27 -12.11
N ALA A 194 34.42 -33.04 -13.18
CA ALA A 194 34.13 -34.07 -14.18
C ALA A 194 35.41 -34.55 -14.88
N TYR A 195 36.30 -33.63 -15.27
CA TYR A 195 37.59 -33.97 -15.86
C TYR A 195 38.45 -34.81 -14.90
N ALA A 196 38.55 -34.43 -13.63
CA ALA A 196 39.32 -35.17 -12.63
C ALA A 196 38.77 -36.59 -12.38
N ILE A 197 37.44 -36.75 -12.38
CA ILE A 197 36.81 -38.07 -12.26
C ILE A 197 37.14 -38.93 -13.49
N VAL A 198 36.98 -38.37 -14.70
CA VAL A 198 37.20 -39.09 -15.95
C VAL A 198 38.68 -39.47 -16.13
N ASP A 199 39.61 -38.55 -15.88
CA ASP A 199 41.06 -38.82 -15.90
C ASP A 199 41.42 -39.92 -14.90
N SER A 200 40.95 -39.79 -13.66
CA SER A 200 41.19 -40.79 -12.62
C SER A 200 40.61 -42.15 -13.01
N TYR A 201 39.42 -42.20 -13.62
CA TYR A 201 38.83 -43.44 -14.11
C TYR A 201 39.69 -44.11 -15.17
N TYR A 202 40.08 -43.39 -16.23
CA TYR A 202 40.91 -43.97 -17.30
C TYR A 202 42.30 -44.37 -16.82
N VAL A 203 42.90 -43.62 -15.90
CA VAL A 203 44.17 -44.01 -15.27
C VAL A 203 44.00 -45.25 -14.41
N SER A 204 42.90 -45.38 -13.66
CA SER A 204 42.62 -46.55 -12.82
C SER A 204 42.47 -47.86 -13.59
N VAL A 205 42.04 -47.77 -14.84
CA VAL A 205 41.91 -48.91 -15.75
C VAL A 205 43.27 -49.31 -16.33
N ARG A 206 44.21 -48.36 -16.45
CA ARG A 206 45.56 -48.60 -16.99
C ARG A 206 46.58 -48.97 -15.91
N GLU A 207 46.42 -48.44 -14.70
CA GLU A 207 47.34 -48.57 -13.58
C GLU A 207 46.55 -48.66 -12.26
N GLU A 208 47.02 -49.46 -11.29
CA GLU A 208 46.44 -49.45 -9.95
C GLU A 208 46.63 -48.06 -9.31
N LEU A 209 45.56 -47.26 -9.32
CA LEU A 209 45.55 -45.92 -8.74
C LEU A 209 46.05 -45.92 -7.31
N SER A 210 47.07 -45.09 -7.04
CA SER A 210 47.56 -44.88 -5.68
C SER A 210 46.44 -44.33 -4.78
N LYS A 211 46.44 -44.77 -3.51
CA LYS A 211 45.48 -44.29 -2.50
C LYS A 211 45.48 -42.76 -2.38
N ALA A 212 46.64 -42.13 -2.59
CA ALA A 212 46.80 -40.68 -2.58
C ALA A 212 46.01 -39.97 -3.70
N ARG A 213 45.95 -40.54 -4.91
CA ARG A 213 45.24 -39.93 -6.05
C ARG A 213 43.72 -40.05 -5.90
N LYS A 214 43.22 -41.18 -5.37
CA LYS A 214 41.81 -41.33 -4.99
C LYS A 214 41.39 -40.32 -3.92
N LEU A 215 42.24 -40.12 -2.90
CA LEU A 215 42.02 -39.11 -1.86
C LEU A 215 42.00 -37.69 -2.44
N GLY A 216 42.91 -37.38 -3.37
CA GLY A 216 42.97 -36.07 -4.03
C GLY A 216 41.70 -35.73 -4.82
N VAL A 217 41.15 -36.69 -5.57
CA VAL A 217 39.88 -36.50 -6.30
C VAL A 217 38.71 -36.32 -5.33
N ALA A 218 38.64 -37.12 -4.27
CA ALA A 218 37.59 -36.97 -3.25
C ALA A 218 37.66 -35.59 -2.56
N LEU A 219 38.86 -35.12 -2.22
CA LEU A 219 39.07 -33.80 -1.63
C LEU A 219 38.64 -32.68 -2.59
N LEU A 220 38.99 -32.79 -3.87
CA LEU A 220 38.62 -31.81 -4.90
C LEU A 220 37.09 -31.67 -5.05
N LEU A 221 36.36 -32.78 -4.99
CA LEU A 221 34.90 -32.77 -5.03
C LEU A 221 34.29 -32.06 -3.81
N ILE A 222 34.82 -32.35 -2.61
CA ILE A 222 34.35 -31.73 -1.36
C ILE A 222 34.61 -30.21 -1.40
N LEU A 223 35.81 -29.79 -1.82
CA LEU A 223 36.16 -28.38 -1.92
C LEU A 223 35.33 -27.65 -2.98
N SER A 224 35.05 -28.31 -4.12
CA SER A 224 34.20 -27.74 -5.17
C SER A 224 32.76 -27.55 -4.69
N ALA A 225 32.20 -28.54 -3.98
CA ALA A 225 30.87 -28.44 -3.38
C ALA A 225 30.80 -27.33 -2.32
N LEU A 226 31.84 -27.21 -1.48
CA LEU A 226 31.94 -26.16 -0.48
C LEU A 226 32.03 -24.76 -1.13
N ALA A 227 32.81 -24.61 -2.19
CA ALA A 227 32.94 -23.35 -2.92
C ALA A 227 31.61 -22.91 -3.54
N ILE A 228 30.84 -23.83 -4.13
CA ILE A 228 29.51 -23.55 -4.68
C ILE A 228 28.54 -23.14 -3.56
N TYR A 229 28.56 -23.84 -2.42
CA TYR A 229 27.73 -23.51 -1.27
C TYR A 229 28.01 -22.08 -0.74
N TRP A 230 29.30 -21.71 -0.62
CA TRP A 230 29.68 -20.37 -0.20
C TRP A 230 29.29 -19.30 -1.22
N LEU A 231 29.47 -19.56 -2.52
CA LEU A 231 29.03 -18.64 -3.58
C LEU A 231 27.52 -18.38 -3.53
N MET A 232 26.71 -19.43 -3.35
CA MET A 232 25.26 -19.28 -3.21
C MET A 232 24.89 -18.51 -1.94
N GLY A 233 25.61 -18.73 -0.83
CA GLY A 233 25.42 -17.99 0.41
C GLY A 233 25.74 -16.49 0.32
N PHE A 234 26.71 -16.10 -0.52
CA PHE A 234 27.00 -14.69 -0.81
C PHE A 234 25.90 -14.00 -1.61
N ILE A 235 25.25 -14.74 -2.51
CA ILE A 235 24.18 -14.23 -3.37
C ILE A 235 22.89 -14.00 -2.58
N ILE A 236 22.57 -14.88 -1.63
CA ILE A 236 21.35 -14.80 -0.82
C ILE A 236 21.40 -13.63 0.20
N LYS A 237 22.60 -13.13 0.51
CA LYS A 237 22.80 -12.03 1.48
C LYS A 237 22.95 -10.65 0.83
N LEU A 238 22.99 -10.56 -0.50
CA LEU A 238 23.14 -9.31 -1.26
C LEU A 238 21.78 -8.83 -1.77
#